data_AF-U2GCJ5-F1
#
_entry.id   AF-U2GCJ5-F1
#
_cell.length_a   1.000
_cell.length_b   1.000
_cell.length_c   1.000
_cell.angle_alpha   90.00
_cell.angle_beta   90.00
_cell.angle_gamma   90.00
#
_symmetry.space_group_name_H-M   'P 1'
#
loop_
_entity.id
_entity.type
_entity.pdbx_description
1 polymer ?
#
loop_
_entity_poly.entity_id
_entity_poly.type
_entity_poly.pdbx_seq_one_letter_code
_entity_poly.pdbx_strand_id
1 'polypeptide(L)'
;MKKVISALIVVIVVAIGAVYFASNEVEKNYQRIVNDLNNIKGFKISNNNYKKGFFGSKGSFDFSVSKDLFENIFGKNVNEDLVFKVENEISHTVLAFIDGFEIDSKISIQNDMIKNIIATFMGSNVIATTKTKVSLTGDKDVDIKFSNIEFNDKQKTAINTKDIKIGMTLDSKDSINSLKVEADKIALKDFSEYNKVDLNIEGFYIDSSYKEPVKFSKILESQLVPYLAKVKFKRVSFASNDISNILIDDFKYDSKFEISNDLGRSDDVIKIGIVAVDKVKYTDFVFDSKIANINVPVLNNVLDKLNNLNNEENYNVLAGLNFDEIIDQILEKNPSIKIDTLSLKKGDKALKLNLDAAVNGFKKGTNQSEIFDKLSLSGKISVDESLANFFDTLVPEVAFVEPTLISAGYFKEEDKKVISDFKYDPSKKDIIFNGKVGLQNFFMGF
;
A
#
# COMPACT_ATOMS: atom_id res chain seq x y z
N MET A 1 -16.37 7.62 -4.22
CA MET A 1 -15.09 7.17 -3.65
C MET A 1 -14.99 7.44 -2.14
N LYS A 2 -14.44 8.56 -1.62
CA LYS A 2 -14.12 8.76 -0.18
C LYS A 2 -15.12 8.11 0.80
N LYS A 3 -16.40 8.52 0.79
CA LYS A 3 -17.46 7.99 1.68
C LYS A 3 -17.60 6.44 1.74
N VAL A 4 -17.24 5.72 0.67
CA VAL A 4 -17.30 4.25 0.61
C VAL A 4 -16.03 3.61 1.20
N ILE A 5 -14.85 4.14 0.84
CA ILE A 5 -13.56 3.68 1.39
C ILE A 5 -13.52 3.90 2.91
N SER A 6 -14.06 5.02 3.37
CA SER A 6 -14.13 5.34 4.80
C SER A 6 -15.13 4.47 5.57
N ALA A 7 -16.24 4.06 4.96
CA ALA A 7 -17.12 3.06 5.57
C ALA A 7 -16.41 1.70 5.73
N LEU A 8 -15.50 1.35 4.81
CA LEU A 8 -14.62 0.19 4.94
C LEU A 8 -13.73 0.30 6.19
N ILE A 9 -13.07 1.44 6.40
CA ILE A 9 -12.21 1.69 7.58
C ILE A 9 -13.01 1.61 8.89
N VAL A 10 -14.21 2.19 8.94
CA VAL A 10 -15.09 2.07 10.11
C VAL A 10 -15.40 0.61 10.40
N VAL A 11 -15.81 -0.15 9.38
CA VAL A 11 -16.16 -1.56 9.53
C VAL A 11 -14.94 -2.41 9.95
N ILE A 12 -13.72 -2.07 9.55
CA ILE A 12 -12.50 -2.69 10.09
C ILE A 12 -12.41 -2.44 11.61
N VAL A 13 -12.62 -1.21 12.07
CA VAL A 13 -12.55 -0.90 13.52
C VAL A 13 -13.73 -1.52 14.30
N VAL A 14 -14.93 -1.55 13.74
CA VAL A 14 -16.10 -2.26 14.31
C VAL A 14 -15.82 -3.76 14.42
N ALA A 15 -15.23 -4.35 13.39
CA ALA A 15 -14.83 -5.76 13.38
C ALA A 15 -13.76 -6.05 14.43
N ILE A 16 -12.70 -5.24 14.51
CA ILE A 16 -11.69 -5.33 15.57
C ILE A 16 -12.34 -5.19 16.96
N GLY A 17 -13.35 -4.32 17.12
CA GLY A 17 -14.13 -4.22 18.36
C GLY A 17 -14.93 -5.50 18.70
N ALA A 18 -15.45 -6.21 17.70
CA ALA A 18 -16.21 -7.45 17.88
C ALA A 18 -15.33 -8.70 18.14
N VAL A 19 -14.02 -8.61 17.87
CA VAL A 19 -13.05 -9.73 17.92
C VAL A 19 -12.65 -10.16 19.34
N TYR A 20 -12.86 -9.32 20.36
CA TYR A 20 -12.15 -9.47 21.64
C TYR A 20 -12.72 -10.53 22.64
N PHE A 21 -13.80 -11.27 22.36
CA PHE A 21 -14.56 -12.00 23.39
C PHE A 21 -14.03 -13.41 23.80
N ALA A 22 -13.83 -13.63 25.12
CA ALA A 22 -13.51 -14.90 25.80
C ALA A 22 -13.66 -14.71 27.35
N SER A 23 -13.68 -15.68 28.29
CA SER A 23 -13.96 -17.13 28.31
C SER A 23 -14.53 -17.45 29.71
N ASN A 24 -15.80 -17.88 29.82
CA ASN A 24 -16.71 -17.88 30.99
C ASN A 24 -16.87 -16.53 31.75
N GLU A 25 -15.78 -15.79 31.91
CA GLU A 25 -15.74 -14.32 31.89
C GLU A 25 -16.25 -13.70 30.57
N VAL A 26 -16.83 -14.46 29.62
CA VAL A 26 -17.37 -13.94 28.34
C VAL A 26 -18.18 -12.67 28.57
N GLU A 27 -19.05 -12.66 29.58
CA GLU A 27 -19.87 -11.50 29.93
C GLU A 27 -19.06 -10.32 30.51
N LYS A 28 -18.09 -10.60 31.39
CA LYS A 28 -17.21 -9.56 31.96
C LYS A 28 -16.31 -8.94 30.89
N ASN A 29 -15.66 -9.75 30.07
CA ASN A 29 -14.85 -9.26 28.97
C ASN A 29 -15.73 -8.56 27.93
N TYR A 30 -16.92 -9.08 27.61
CA TYR A 30 -17.89 -8.40 26.75
C TYR A 30 -18.23 -6.99 27.25
N GLN A 31 -18.53 -6.82 28.53
CA GLN A 31 -18.74 -5.48 29.11
C GLN A 31 -17.44 -4.66 29.18
N ARG A 32 -16.28 -5.27 29.44
CA ARG A 32 -14.96 -4.60 29.43
C ARG A 32 -14.66 -4.01 28.05
N ILE A 33 -14.87 -4.77 26.98
CA ILE A 33 -14.64 -4.35 25.59
C ILE A 33 -15.63 -3.26 25.19
N VAL A 34 -16.89 -3.36 25.62
CA VAL A 34 -17.87 -2.28 25.45
C VAL A 34 -17.43 -1.00 26.17
N ASN A 35 -16.78 -1.09 27.32
CA ASN A 35 -16.19 0.07 28.02
C ASN A 35 -14.91 0.57 27.32
N ASP A 36 -14.02 -0.33 26.90
CA ASP A 36 -12.76 0.00 26.21
C ASP A 36 -13.04 0.71 24.86
N LEU A 37 -14.08 0.30 24.13
CA LEU A 37 -14.57 0.98 22.93
C LEU A 37 -15.23 2.33 23.23
N ASN A 38 -15.97 2.47 24.34
CA ASN A 38 -16.48 3.76 24.81
C ASN A 38 -15.38 4.74 25.27
N ASN A 39 -14.18 4.24 25.64
CA ASN A 39 -13.04 5.07 26.00
C ASN A 39 -12.33 5.69 24.77
N ILE A 40 -12.65 5.24 23.55
CA ILE A 40 -12.09 5.80 22.32
C ILE A 40 -12.88 7.07 21.93
N LYS A 41 -12.19 8.22 21.89
CA LYS A 41 -12.79 9.51 21.57
C LYS A 41 -13.47 9.48 20.19
N GLY A 42 -14.78 9.70 20.18
CA GLY A 42 -15.61 9.68 18.96
C GLY A 42 -16.35 8.36 18.73
N PHE A 43 -16.17 7.34 19.57
CA PHE A 43 -17.02 6.15 19.60
C PHE A 43 -17.99 6.21 20.78
N LYS A 44 -19.11 5.51 20.63
CA LYS A 44 -20.12 5.33 21.68
C LYS A 44 -20.87 4.03 21.45
N ILE A 45 -21.14 3.28 22.52
CA ILE A 45 -21.98 2.08 22.48
C ILE A 45 -23.29 2.33 23.24
N SER A 46 -24.40 1.91 22.65
CA SER A 46 -25.75 1.95 23.22
C SER A 46 -26.49 0.63 22.96
N ASN A 47 -27.68 0.49 23.56
CA ASN A 47 -28.59 -0.65 23.39
C ASN A 47 -27.93 -2.03 23.60
N ASN A 48 -26.92 -2.08 24.47
CA ASN A 48 -26.14 -3.28 24.72
C ASN A 48 -26.97 -4.37 25.43
N ASN A 49 -27.02 -5.55 24.84
CA ASN A 49 -27.78 -6.70 25.31
C ASN A 49 -26.93 -7.97 25.17
N TYR A 50 -26.91 -8.81 26.21
CA TYR A 50 -26.21 -10.09 26.20
C TYR A 50 -27.11 -11.19 26.77
N LYS A 51 -27.25 -12.28 26.01
CA LYS A 51 -28.02 -13.47 26.37
C LYS A 51 -27.10 -14.68 26.41
N LYS A 52 -26.74 -15.09 27.63
CA LYS A 52 -26.00 -16.33 27.90
C LYS A 52 -26.83 -17.55 27.48
N GLY A 53 -26.19 -18.52 26.84
CA GLY A 53 -26.74 -19.86 26.62
C GLY A 53 -25.81 -20.94 27.19
N PHE A 54 -26.06 -22.21 26.85
CA PHE A 54 -25.33 -23.36 27.40
C PHE A 54 -24.20 -23.87 26.48
N PHE A 55 -24.38 -23.75 25.16
CA PHE A 55 -23.37 -24.10 24.14
C PHE A 55 -22.99 -22.92 23.24
N GLY A 56 -23.76 -21.83 23.30
CA GLY A 56 -23.56 -20.62 22.51
C GLY A 56 -24.31 -19.44 23.17
N SER A 57 -23.71 -18.25 23.14
CA SER A 57 -24.32 -16.99 23.64
C SER A 57 -24.66 -16.09 22.46
N LYS A 58 -25.58 -15.13 22.67
CA LYS A 58 -25.83 -14.04 21.70
C LYS A 58 -25.62 -12.69 22.36
N GLY A 59 -24.89 -11.80 21.70
CA GLY A 59 -24.68 -10.41 22.14
C GLY A 59 -25.08 -9.45 21.03
N SER A 60 -25.66 -8.30 21.36
CA SER A 60 -25.96 -7.25 20.39
C SER A 60 -25.77 -5.87 21.00
N PHE A 61 -25.18 -4.96 20.25
CA PHE A 61 -25.02 -3.56 20.64
C PHE A 61 -25.10 -2.64 19.41
N ASP A 62 -25.52 -1.40 19.63
CA ASP A 62 -25.44 -0.34 18.63
C ASP A 62 -24.16 0.48 18.89
N PHE A 63 -23.31 0.57 17.87
CA PHE A 63 -22.05 1.31 17.88
C PHE A 63 -22.20 2.57 17.03
N SER A 64 -22.09 3.74 17.66
CA SER A 64 -22.10 5.04 17.01
C SER A 64 -20.68 5.56 16.84
N VAL A 65 -20.35 6.02 15.63
CA VAL A 65 -19.14 6.78 15.34
C VAL A 65 -19.52 8.23 15.07
N SER A 66 -18.89 9.16 15.78
CA SER A 66 -19.27 10.57 15.73
C SER A 66 -18.93 11.21 14.39
N LYS A 67 -19.81 12.13 13.97
CA LYS A 67 -19.58 13.01 12.82
C LYS A 67 -18.26 13.78 12.95
N ASP A 68 -17.84 14.13 14.17
CA ASP A 68 -16.62 14.90 14.41
C ASP A 68 -15.37 14.05 14.10
N LEU A 69 -15.37 12.75 14.43
CA LEU A 69 -14.29 11.84 14.02
C LEU A 69 -14.25 11.71 12.49
N PHE A 70 -15.41 11.69 11.85
CA PHE A 70 -15.51 11.70 10.39
C PHE A 70 -15.07 13.00 9.74
N GLU A 71 -15.36 14.14 10.33
CA GLU A 71 -14.90 15.46 9.87
C GLU A 71 -13.38 15.51 9.87
N ASN A 72 -12.73 15.02 10.94
CA ASN A 72 -11.27 14.88 11.02
C ASN A 72 -10.67 13.92 9.98
N ILE A 73 -11.33 12.79 9.66
CA ILE A 73 -10.82 11.83 8.66
C ILE A 73 -11.12 12.30 7.21
N PHE A 74 -12.18 13.08 6.98
CA PHE A 74 -12.69 13.39 5.62
C PHE A 74 -12.39 14.82 5.15
N GLY A 75 -12.13 15.76 6.06
CA GLY A 75 -12.01 17.18 5.78
C GLY A 75 -13.32 17.81 5.28
N LYS A 76 -14.48 17.27 5.67
CA LYS A 76 -15.81 17.73 5.26
C LYS A 76 -16.88 17.41 6.31
N ASN A 77 -17.75 18.39 6.57
CA ASN A 77 -18.91 18.28 7.46
C ASN A 77 -19.73 17.00 7.19
N VAL A 78 -20.09 16.28 8.25
CA VAL A 78 -20.95 15.10 8.19
C VAL A 78 -22.22 15.38 8.99
N ASN A 79 -23.38 15.19 8.37
CA ASN A 79 -24.64 15.69 8.92
C ASN A 79 -25.12 14.95 10.19
N GLU A 80 -24.69 13.70 10.38
CA GLU A 80 -25.12 12.82 11.46
C GLU A 80 -24.05 11.77 11.82
N ASP A 81 -24.06 11.29 13.06
CA ASP A 81 -23.24 10.16 13.51
C ASP A 81 -23.67 8.88 12.79
N LEU A 82 -22.72 8.01 12.41
CA LEU A 82 -23.06 6.71 11.79
C LEU A 82 -23.24 5.65 12.86
N VAL A 83 -24.40 5.00 12.86
CA VAL A 83 -24.82 3.99 13.84
C VAL A 83 -24.89 2.61 13.19
N PHE A 84 -24.15 1.67 13.74
CA PHE A 84 -24.03 0.29 13.28
C PHE A 84 -24.51 -0.65 14.38
N LYS A 85 -25.50 -1.49 14.09
CA LYS A 85 -25.84 -2.61 14.96
C LYS A 85 -24.85 -3.75 14.70
N VAL A 86 -24.21 -4.22 15.76
CA VAL A 86 -23.38 -5.41 15.77
C VAL A 86 -24.16 -6.52 16.46
N GLU A 87 -24.43 -7.62 15.77
CA GLU A 87 -25.08 -8.81 16.31
C GLU A 87 -24.08 -9.96 16.29
N ASN A 88 -23.85 -10.62 17.43
CA ASN A 88 -22.78 -11.59 17.65
C ASN A 88 -23.35 -12.92 18.13
N GLU A 89 -22.90 -14.04 17.54
CA GLU A 89 -23.15 -15.39 18.01
C GLU A 89 -21.82 -16.01 18.48
N ILE A 90 -21.72 -16.37 19.75
CA ILE A 90 -20.46 -16.76 20.42
C ILE A 90 -20.54 -18.24 20.79
N SER A 91 -19.90 -19.09 19.99
CA SER A 91 -19.80 -20.54 20.21
C SER A 91 -18.81 -20.84 21.34
N HIS A 92 -19.27 -21.63 22.32
CA HIS A 92 -18.49 -22.01 23.50
C HIS A 92 -18.79 -23.45 23.94
N THR A 93 -18.86 -24.36 22.97
CA THR A 93 -19.06 -25.80 23.22
C THR A 93 -17.93 -26.41 24.04
N VAL A 94 -18.07 -27.66 24.48
CA VAL A 94 -17.00 -28.38 25.22
C VAL A 94 -15.70 -28.48 24.42
N LEU A 95 -15.77 -28.45 23.07
CA LEU A 95 -14.57 -28.43 22.21
C LEU A 95 -13.86 -27.07 22.19
N ALA A 96 -14.53 -25.97 22.54
CA ALA A 96 -13.90 -24.64 22.62
C ALA A 96 -12.84 -24.54 23.74
N PHE A 97 -12.85 -25.46 24.72
CA PHE A 97 -11.79 -25.63 25.71
C PHE A 97 -10.54 -26.34 25.17
N ILE A 98 -10.53 -26.74 23.89
CA ILE A 98 -9.41 -27.34 23.17
C ILE A 98 -9.05 -26.47 21.96
N ASP A 99 -10.05 -26.18 21.12
CA ASP A 99 -9.85 -25.50 19.83
C ASP A 99 -9.94 -23.97 19.90
N GLY A 100 -10.41 -23.39 21.01
CA GLY A 100 -10.70 -21.97 21.15
C GLY A 100 -12.17 -21.59 20.84
N PHE A 101 -12.50 -20.33 21.07
CA PHE A 101 -13.86 -19.79 20.90
C PHE A 101 -14.08 -19.27 19.49
N GLU A 102 -15.28 -19.46 18.94
CA GLU A 102 -15.67 -18.85 17.66
C GLU A 102 -16.74 -17.79 17.88
N ILE A 103 -16.57 -16.62 17.24
CA ILE A 103 -17.50 -15.50 17.26
C ILE A 103 -17.87 -15.19 15.81
N ASP A 104 -19.13 -15.39 15.44
CA ASP A 104 -19.67 -14.92 14.15
C ASP A 104 -20.46 -13.63 14.38
N SER A 105 -20.04 -12.52 13.76
CA SER A 105 -20.72 -11.22 13.90
C SER A 105 -21.33 -10.73 12.58
N LYS A 106 -22.45 -10.02 12.68
CA LYS A 106 -23.11 -9.30 11.58
C LYS A 106 -23.14 -7.81 11.91
N ILE A 107 -22.59 -7.00 11.02
CA ILE A 107 -22.51 -5.54 11.15
C ILE A 107 -23.50 -4.94 10.16
N SER A 108 -24.48 -4.19 10.66
CA SER A 108 -25.58 -3.61 9.86
C SER A 108 -25.79 -2.14 10.19
N ILE A 109 -26.04 -1.29 9.19
CA ILE A 109 -26.35 0.13 9.45
C ILE A 109 -27.77 0.30 10.03
N GLN A 110 -27.94 1.29 10.92
CA GLN A 110 -29.22 1.63 11.55
C GLN A 110 -29.80 3.00 11.18
N ASN A 111 -29.00 3.99 10.76
CA ASN A 111 -29.49 5.31 10.31
C ASN A 111 -30.57 5.16 9.23
N ASP A 112 -31.85 5.39 9.53
CA ASP A 112 -32.95 4.98 8.64
C ASP A 112 -32.90 5.61 7.24
N MET A 113 -32.40 6.85 7.12
CA MET A 113 -32.18 7.50 5.82
C MET A 113 -31.11 6.76 4.99
N ILE A 114 -29.99 6.38 5.62
CA ILE A 114 -28.85 5.74 4.95
C ILE A 114 -29.09 4.24 4.73
N LYS A 115 -29.84 3.60 5.63
CA LYS A 115 -30.20 2.17 5.64
C LYS A 115 -30.97 1.74 4.40
N ASN A 116 -31.96 2.53 3.99
CA ASN A 116 -32.71 2.28 2.75
C ASN A 116 -31.85 2.50 1.49
N ILE A 117 -30.94 3.48 1.53
CA ILE A 117 -29.97 3.76 0.45
C ILE A 117 -28.96 2.60 0.31
N ILE A 118 -28.39 2.12 1.41
CA ILE A 118 -27.45 1.00 1.43
C ILE A 118 -28.12 -0.32 1.04
N ALA A 119 -29.34 -0.59 1.50
CA ALA A 119 -30.09 -1.77 1.08
C ALA A 119 -30.34 -1.79 -0.45
N THR A 120 -30.51 -0.63 -1.07
CA THR A 120 -30.62 -0.49 -2.54
C THR A 120 -29.32 -0.86 -3.27
N PHE A 121 -28.15 -0.72 -2.63
CA PHE A 121 -26.84 -0.94 -3.26
C PHE A 121 -26.13 -2.24 -2.85
N MET A 122 -26.50 -2.84 -1.72
CA MET A 122 -25.91 -4.09 -1.19
C MET A 122 -26.91 -5.24 -1.09
N GLY A 123 -28.17 -5.04 -1.51
CA GLY A 123 -29.27 -5.99 -1.36
C GLY A 123 -29.74 -6.22 0.09
N SER A 124 -29.06 -5.64 1.08
CA SER A 124 -29.40 -5.69 2.51
C SER A 124 -28.77 -4.50 3.26
N ASN A 125 -29.17 -4.27 4.51
CA ASN A 125 -28.51 -3.30 5.38
C ASN A 125 -27.29 -3.88 6.13
N VAL A 126 -26.97 -5.17 5.92
CA VAL A 126 -25.73 -5.79 6.41
C VAL A 126 -24.58 -5.31 5.53
N ILE A 127 -23.56 -4.71 6.11
CA ILE A 127 -22.41 -4.13 5.38
C ILE A 127 -21.17 -5.02 5.48
N ALA A 128 -21.08 -5.84 6.53
CA ALA A 128 -20.09 -6.90 6.66
C ALA A 128 -20.53 -7.99 7.64
N THR A 129 -19.89 -9.15 7.51
CA THR A 129 -19.89 -10.24 8.48
C THR A 129 -18.46 -10.51 8.92
N THR A 130 -18.23 -10.77 10.20
CA THR A 130 -16.94 -11.26 10.69
C THR A 130 -17.08 -12.70 11.16
N LYS A 131 -16.00 -13.47 11.03
CA LYS A 131 -15.75 -14.65 11.86
C LYS A 131 -14.45 -14.43 12.62
N THR A 132 -14.46 -14.67 13.92
CA THR A 132 -13.28 -14.61 14.78
C THR A 132 -13.06 -15.95 15.43
N LYS A 133 -11.81 -16.41 15.50
CA LYS A 133 -11.39 -17.53 16.32
C LYS A 133 -10.41 -17.04 17.39
N VAL A 134 -10.73 -17.23 18.67
CA VAL A 134 -9.91 -16.82 19.82
C VAL A 134 -9.33 -18.05 20.50
N SER A 135 -8.01 -18.20 20.44
CA SER A 135 -7.27 -19.31 21.04
C SER A 135 -7.25 -19.26 22.58
N LEU A 136 -6.85 -20.36 23.22
CA LEU A 136 -6.66 -20.42 24.69
C LEU A 136 -5.50 -19.53 25.19
N THR A 137 -4.53 -19.22 24.33
CA THR A 137 -3.43 -18.28 24.64
C THR A 137 -3.85 -16.81 24.49
N GLY A 138 -5.02 -16.55 23.90
CA GLY A 138 -5.57 -15.20 23.68
C GLY A 138 -5.28 -14.62 22.29
N ASP A 139 -4.46 -15.30 21.49
CA ASP A 139 -4.19 -14.95 20.09
C ASP A 139 -5.45 -15.19 19.23
N LYS A 140 -5.66 -14.39 18.18
CA LYS A 140 -6.96 -14.27 17.48
C LYS A 140 -6.79 -14.27 15.98
N ASP A 141 -7.52 -15.14 15.28
CA ASP A 141 -7.70 -15.07 13.83
C ASP A 141 -9.04 -14.39 13.51
N VAL A 142 -9.03 -13.47 12.55
CA VAL A 142 -10.16 -12.60 12.20
C VAL A 142 -10.37 -12.62 10.69
N ASP A 143 -11.50 -13.12 10.21
CA ASP A 143 -11.95 -13.01 8.82
C ASP A 143 -13.13 -12.03 8.73
N ILE A 144 -12.91 -10.86 8.12
CA ILE A 144 -13.95 -9.90 7.76
C ILE A 144 -14.34 -10.14 6.30
N LYS A 145 -15.63 -10.40 6.03
CA LYS A 145 -16.19 -10.34 4.67
C LYS A 145 -17.15 -9.16 4.55
N PHE A 146 -16.94 -8.33 3.54
CA PHE A 146 -17.82 -7.20 3.23
C PHE A 146 -18.94 -7.62 2.28
N SER A 147 -20.07 -6.92 2.36
CA SER A 147 -21.14 -7.05 1.37
C SER A 147 -20.68 -6.48 0.01
N ASN A 148 -21.06 -7.17 -1.06
CA ASN A 148 -20.87 -6.67 -2.43
C ASN A 148 -21.65 -5.36 -2.62
N ILE A 149 -21.08 -4.42 -3.37
CA ILE A 149 -21.77 -3.20 -3.79
C ILE A 149 -22.13 -3.36 -5.27
N GLU A 150 -23.39 -3.13 -5.62
CA GLU A 150 -23.88 -3.07 -6.99
C GLU A 150 -24.68 -1.77 -7.20
N PHE A 151 -23.95 -0.68 -7.46
CA PHE A 151 -24.53 0.62 -7.75
C PHE A 151 -24.37 0.97 -9.23
N ASN A 152 -25.45 1.45 -9.87
CA ASN A 152 -25.42 1.95 -11.23
C ASN A 152 -26.50 3.03 -11.43
N ASP A 153 -26.09 4.30 -11.43
CA ASP A 153 -26.94 5.48 -11.66
C ASP A 153 -27.40 5.60 -13.14
N LYS A 154 -26.80 4.82 -14.05
CA LYS A 154 -26.93 4.85 -15.52
C LYS A 154 -26.59 6.17 -16.22
N GLN A 155 -26.64 7.31 -15.53
CA GLN A 155 -26.36 8.64 -16.07
C GLN A 155 -24.99 9.19 -15.65
N LYS A 156 -24.52 8.88 -14.44
CA LYS A 156 -23.29 9.49 -13.88
C LYS A 156 -22.23 8.49 -13.45
N THR A 157 -22.60 7.50 -12.64
CA THR A 157 -21.59 6.60 -12.04
C THR A 157 -22.11 5.18 -11.86
N ALA A 158 -21.25 4.19 -12.06
CA ALA A 158 -21.41 2.84 -11.52
C ALA A 158 -20.26 2.47 -10.59
N ILE A 159 -20.57 1.72 -9.54
CA ILE A 159 -19.62 1.15 -8.58
C ILE A 159 -20.01 -0.31 -8.37
N ASN A 160 -19.12 -1.24 -8.71
CA ASN A 160 -19.32 -2.66 -8.46
C ASN A 160 -18.14 -3.20 -7.62
N THR A 161 -18.42 -3.91 -6.53
CA THR A 161 -17.41 -4.63 -5.75
C THR A 161 -17.85 -6.06 -5.48
N LYS A 162 -16.91 -7.00 -5.51
CA LYS A 162 -17.18 -8.42 -5.31
C LYS A 162 -16.16 -9.08 -4.38
N ASP A 163 -16.69 -9.81 -3.39
CA ASP A 163 -15.95 -10.67 -2.46
C ASP A 163 -14.74 -9.96 -1.80
N ILE A 164 -14.94 -8.71 -1.36
CA ILE A 164 -13.95 -7.99 -0.55
C ILE A 164 -13.85 -8.66 0.82
N LYS A 165 -12.63 -8.98 1.25
CA LYS A 165 -12.31 -9.57 2.55
C LYS A 165 -11.07 -8.95 3.17
N ILE A 166 -11.00 -8.99 4.50
CA ILE A 166 -9.80 -8.67 5.28
C ILE A 166 -9.59 -9.77 6.32
N GLY A 167 -8.47 -10.47 6.23
CA GLY A 167 -8.00 -11.44 7.22
C GLY A 167 -6.95 -10.79 8.14
N MET A 168 -6.97 -11.05 9.44
CA MET A 168 -5.95 -10.58 10.39
C MET A 168 -5.66 -11.66 11.43
N THR A 169 -4.38 -11.82 11.79
CA THR A 169 -3.99 -12.60 12.97
C THR A 169 -3.37 -11.66 14.00
N LEU A 170 -3.86 -11.70 15.24
CA LEU A 170 -3.46 -10.87 16.36
C LEU A 170 -2.82 -11.74 17.46
N ASP A 171 -1.84 -11.21 18.19
CA ASP A 171 -1.36 -11.81 19.43
C ASP A 171 -2.32 -11.56 20.61
N SER A 172 -2.06 -12.24 21.72
CA SER A 172 -2.71 -12.04 23.04
C SER A 172 -2.69 -10.60 23.60
N LYS A 173 -2.03 -9.65 22.95
CA LYS A 173 -1.96 -8.21 23.28
C LYS A 173 -2.49 -7.33 22.14
N ASP A 174 -3.26 -7.92 21.22
CA ASP A 174 -3.92 -7.26 20.09
C ASP A 174 -2.95 -6.61 19.09
N SER A 175 -1.71 -7.09 19.07
CA SER A 175 -0.69 -6.67 18.11
C SER A 175 -0.74 -7.58 16.88
N ILE A 176 -0.69 -6.98 15.69
CA ILE A 176 -0.90 -7.67 14.42
C ILE A 176 0.34 -8.48 14.06
N ASN A 177 0.14 -9.78 13.88
CA ASN A 177 1.12 -10.71 13.34
C ASN A 177 1.08 -10.71 11.81
N SER A 178 -0.13 -10.69 11.23
CA SER A 178 -0.35 -10.66 9.78
C SER A 178 -1.66 -9.97 9.39
N LEU A 179 -1.65 -9.36 8.21
CA LEU A 179 -2.79 -8.71 7.56
C LEU A 179 -2.92 -9.24 6.13
N LYS A 180 -4.14 -9.63 5.77
CA LYS A 180 -4.51 -10.12 4.44
C LYS A 180 -5.67 -9.28 3.92
N VAL A 181 -5.64 -8.86 2.67
CA VAL A 181 -6.75 -8.14 2.01
C VAL A 181 -7.02 -8.82 0.68
N GLU A 182 -8.26 -9.17 0.38
CA GLU A 182 -8.67 -9.78 -0.88
C GLU A 182 -9.82 -8.98 -1.51
N ALA A 183 -9.86 -8.88 -2.83
CA ALA A 183 -11.04 -8.46 -3.59
C ALA A 183 -11.05 -9.15 -4.95
N ASP A 184 -12.12 -9.89 -5.25
CA ASP A 184 -12.29 -10.54 -6.57
C ASP A 184 -12.51 -9.50 -7.67
N LYS A 185 -13.28 -8.44 -7.36
CA LYS A 185 -13.49 -7.30 -8.28
C LYS A 185 -13.68 -5.98 -7.54
N ILE A 186 -13.10 -4.91 -8.09
CA ILE A 186 -13.45 -3.51 -7.81
C ILE A 186 -13.55 -2.80 -9.16
N ALA A 187 -14.74 -2.32 -9.52
CA ALA A 187 -14.96 -1.56 -10.75
C ALA A 187 -15.65 -0.22 -10.46
N LEU A 188 -15.12 0.85 -11.05
CA LEU A 188 -15.64 2.21 -10.98
C LEU A 188 -15.79 2.74 -12.41
N LYS A 189 -16.99 3.21 -12.76
CA LYS A 189 -17.25 3.85 -14.06
C LYS A 189 -17.85 5.22 -13.85
N ASP A 190 -17.28 6.24 -14.47
CA ASP A 190 -17.91 7.54 -14.68
C ASP A 190 -18.43 7.61 -16.11
N PHE A 191 -19.70 7.99 -16.24
CA PHE A 191 -20.42 8.08 -17.51
C PHE A 191 -20.62 9.51 -17.99
N SER A 192 -20.16 10.52 -17.23
CA SER A 192 -20.28 11.93 -17.60
C SER A 192 -19.66 12.20 -18.98
N GLU A 193 -20.30 13.06 -19.77
CA GLU A 193 -19.98 13.19 -21.20
C GLU A 193 -18.53 13.65 -21.45
N TYR A 194 -18.00 14.45 -20.53
CA TYR A 194 -16.65 15.03 -20.57
C TYR A 194 -15.61 14.05 -20.00
N ASN A 195 -15.79 13.59 -18.75
CA ASN A 195 -14.74 12.88 -18.00
C ASN A 195 -15.06 11.38 -17.85
N LYS A 196 -15.27 10.66 -18.96
CA LYS A 196 -15.51 9.21 -18.92
C LYS A 196 -14.25 8.50 -18.42
N VAL A 197 -14.40 7.73 -17.34
CA VAL A 197 -13.34 6.94 -16.72
C VAL A 197 -13.88 5.55 -16.40
N ASP A 198 -13.16 4.51 -16.81
CA ASP A 198 -13.48 3.11 -16.51
C ASP A 198 -12.26 2.47 -15.85
N LEU A 199 -12.32 2.26 -14.53
CA LEU A 199 -11.31 1.56 -13.75
C LEU A 199 -11.87 0.21 -13.31
N ASN A 200 -11.19 -0.88 -13.65
CA ASN A 200 -11.52 -2.23 -13.20
C ASN A 200 -10.27 -2.93 -12.68
N ILE A 201 -10.38 -3.47 -11.47
CA ILE A 201 -9.34 -4.21 -10.75
C ILE A 201 -9.90 -5.60 -10.43
N GLU A 202 -9.19 -6.65 -10.84
CA GLU A 202 -9.63 -8.04 -10.68
C GLU A 202 -8.57 -8.89 -9.95
N GLY A 203 -9.02 -9.72 -9.02
CA GLY A 203 -8.16 -10.61 -8.23
C GLY A 203 -7.10 -9.90 -7.39
N PHE A 204 -7.45 -8.74 -6.80
CA PHE A 204 -6.57 -7.97 -5.93
C PHE A 204 -6.32 -8.69 -4.61
N TYR A 205 -5.08 -8.65 -4.13
CA TYR A 205 -4.64 -9.38 -2.96
C TYR A 205 -3.42 -8.71 -2.32
N ILE A 206 -3.49 -8.45 -1.02
CA ILE A 206 -2.36 -8.12 -0.13
C ILE A 206 -2.25 -9.22 0.92
N ASP A 207 -1.02 -9.56 1.29
CA ASP A 207 -0.69 -10.57 2.31
C ASP A 207 0.65 -10.14 2.93
N SER A 208 0.58 -9.63 4.16
CA SER A 208 1.74 -9.17 4.92
C SER A 208 1.82 -9.80 6.29
N SER A 209 3.06 -10.03 6.75
CA SER A 209 3.37 -10.59 8.06
C SER A 209 4.55 -9.84 8.68
N TYR A 210 4.46 -9.51 9.95
CA TYR A 210 5.50 -8.82 10.70
C TYR A 210 6.41 -9.83 11.42
N LYS A 211 7.71 -9.50 11.54
CA LYS A 211 8.67 -10.37 12.23
C LYS A 211 8.42 -10.42 13.75
N GLU A 212 7.90 -9.33 14.30
CA GLU A 212 7.43 -9.19 15.68
C GLU A 212 6.03 -8.56 15.65
N PRO A 213 5.13 -8.87 16.61
CA PRO A 213 3.76 -8.37 16.59
C PRO A 213 3.69 -6.82 16.64
N VAL A 214 2.97 -6.20 15.70
CA VAL A 214 2.90 -4.72 15.59
C VAL A 214 1.54 -4.19 16.06
N LYS A 215 1.54 -3.37 17.11
CA LYS A 215 0.32 -2.66 17.56
C LYS A 215 -0.31 -1.88 16.42
N PHE A 216 -1.64 -1.97 16.27
CA PHE A 216 -2.38 -1.26 15.21
C PHE A 216 -2.11 0.25 15.18
N SER A 217 -1.90 0.89 16.35
CA SER A 217 -1.55 2.33 16.41
C SER A 217 -0.24 2.64 15.69
N LYS A 218 0.81 1.80 15.82
CA LYS A 218 2.11 1.99 15.15
C LYS A 218 2.02 1.97 13.61
N ILE A 219 1.03 1.27 13.06
CA ILE A 219 0.75 1.23 11.63
C ILE A 219 0.13 2.57 11.17
N LEU A 220 -0.70 3.20 12.03
CA LEU A 220 -1.25 4.54 11.81
C LEU A 220 -0.23 5.66 12.10
N GLU A 221 0.72 5.41 13.00
CA GLU A 221 1.88 6.25 13.29
C GLU A 221 3.00 6.14 12.22
N SER A 222 2.73 5.45 11.09
CA SER A 222 3.64 5.33 9.94
C SER A 222 5.05 4.78 10.26
N GLN A 223 5.27 4.08 11.38
CA GLN A 223 6.62 3.67 11.80
C GLN A 223 7.17 2.50 10.97
N LEU A 224 8.44 2.60 10.56
CA LEU A 224 9.13 1.51 9.88
C LEU A 224 9.37 0.33 10.84
N VAL A 225 8.80 -0.83 10.49
CA VAL A 225 8.84 -2.09 11.25
C VAL A 225 9.20 -3.25 10.32
N PRO A 226 9.90 -4.31 10.76
CA PRO A 226 10.30 -5.40 9.88
C PRO A 226 9.10 -6.23 9.38
N TYR A 227 8.99 -6.41 8.06
CA TYR A 227 7.85 -7.10 7.43
C TYR A 227 8.28 -7.98 6.24
N LEU A 228 7.43 -8.95 5.93
CA LEU A 228 7.28 -9.56 4.62
C LEU A 228 5.94 -9.12 4.05
N ALA A 229 5.88 -8.73 2.77
CA ALA A 229 4.66 -8.30 2.12
C ALA A 229 4.57 -8.83 0.69
N LYS A 230 3.37 -9.21 0.27
CA LYS A 230 3.06 -9.66 -1.08
C LYS A 230 1.81 -8.96 -1.58
N VAL A 231 1.94 -8.27 -2.70
CA VAL A 231 0.82 -7.62 -3.41
C VAL A 231 0.68 -8.27 -4.77
N LYS A 232 -0.53 -8.66 -5.17
CA LYS A 232 -0.81 -9.12 -6.53
C LYS A 232 -2.17 -8.61 -7.00
N PHE A 233 -2.31 -8.47 -8.32
CA PHE A 233 -3.61 -8.38 -8.97
C PHE A 233 -3.55 -9.12 -10.31
N LYS A 234 -4.65 -9.75 -10.69
CA LYS A 234 -4.76 -10.49 -11.95
C LYS A 234 -4.83 -9.53 -13.13
N ARG A 235 -5.60 -8.44 -12.98
CA ARG A 235 -5.80 -7.40 -14.00
C ARG A 235 -6.10 -6.06 -13.34
N VAL A 236 -5.48 -5.00 -13.84
CA VAL A 236 -5.92 -3.61 -13.70
C VAL A 236 -6.09 -3.06 -15.10
N SER A 237 -7.28 -2.54 -15.43
CA SER A 237 -7.53 -1.78 -16.65
C SER A 237 -8.07 -0.40 -16.31
N PHE A 238 -7.46 0.63 -16.87
CA PHE A 238 -7.91 2.02 -16.81
C PHE A 238 -8.13 2.54 -18.24
N ALA A 239 -9.31 3.05 -18.51
CA ALA A 239 -9.65 3.74 -19.76
C ALA A 239 -10.19 5.14 -19.46
N SER A 240 -9.82 6.10 -20.30
CA SER A 240 -10.26 7.50 -20.24
C SER A 240 -10.43 8.07 -21.65
N ASN A 241 -11.19 9.15 -21.79
CA ASN A 241 -11.20 9.95 -23.02
C ASN A 241 -9.91 10.77 -23.19
N ASP A 242 -9.31 11.22 -22.08
CA ASP A 242 -8.26 12.26 -22.07
C ASP A 242 -6.83 11.69 -21.89
N ILE A 243 -6.72 10.39 -21.61
CA ILE A 243 -5.47 9.71 -21.24
C ILE A 243 -5.43 8.35 -21.94
N SER A 244 -4.24 7.92 -22.38
CA SER A 244 -3.98 6.58 -22.87
C SER A 244 -4.62 5.47 -22.03
N ASN A 245 -5.15 4.46 -22.71
CA ASN A 245 -5.73 3.28 -22.08
C ASN A 245 -4.59 2.41 -21.53
N ILE A 246 -4.66 2.08 -20.25
CA ILE A 246 -3.62 1.31 -19.55
C ILE A 246 -4.19 -0.04 -19.13
N LEU A 247 -3.50 -1.12 -19.51
CA LEU A 247 -3.79 -2.48 -19.08
C LEU A 247 -2.55 -3.10 -18.44
N ILE A 248 -2.72 -3.66 -17.24
CA ILE A 248 -1.66 -4.32 -16.47
C ILE A 248 -2.20 -5.69 -16.04
N ASP A 249 -1.63 -6.77 -16.57
CA ASP A 249 -2.01 -8.16 -16.23
C ASP A 249 -0.91 -8.90 -15.47
N ASP A 250 -1.34 -9.77 -14.55
CA ASP A 250 -0.50 -10.63 -13.72
C ASP A 250 0.60 -9.90 -12.92
N PHE A 251 0.26 -8.73 -12.35
CA PHE A 251 1.14 -8.00 -11.44
C PHE A 251 1.37 -8.77 -10.13
N LYS A 252 2.64 -8.85 -9.73
CA LYS A 252 3.11 -9.41 -8.46
C LYS A 252 4.23 -8.53 -7.92
N TYR A 253 4.21 -8.27 -6.62
CA TYR A 253 5.24 -7.56 -5.88
C TYR A 253 5.50 -8.33 -4.60
N ASP A 254 6.69 -8.92 -4.47
CA ASP A 254 7.20 -9.54 -3.26
C ASP A 254 8.20 -8.56 -2.62
N SER A 255 8.02 -8.24 -1.34
CA SER A 255 8.83 -7.27 -0.59
C SER A 255 9.23 -7.81 0.78
N LYS A 256 10.45 -7.49 1.21
CA LYS A 256 11.02 -7.89 2.50
C LYS A 256 11.81 -6.73 3.10
N PHE A 257 11.34 -6.21 4.23
CA PHE A 257 12.05 -5.19 5.00
C PHE A 257 12.56 -5.77 6.33
N GLU A 258 13.85 -5.62 6.57
CA GLU A 258 14.54 -6.05 7.79
C GLU A 258 15.28 -4.89 8.44
N ILE A 259 15.41 -4.93 9.78
CA ILE A 259 16.20 -3.97 10.56
C ILE A 259 17.25 -4.74 11.35
N SER A 260 18.49 -4.23 11.37
CA SER A 260 19.58 -4.71 12.22
C SER A 260 20.47 -3.53 12.62
N ASN A 261 20.74 -3.36 13.91
CA ASN A 261 21.54 -2.24 14.45
C ASN A 261 21.10 -0.86 13.91
N ASP A 262 19.79 -0.56 14.00
CA ASP A 262 19.13 0.65 13.48
C ASP A 262 19.21 0.88 11.95
N LEU A 263 19.82 -0.04 11.21
CA LEU A 263 19.91 -0.01 9.75
C LEU A 263 18.88 -0.93 9.11
N GLY A 264 18.06 -0.35 8.24
CA GLY A 264 17.09 -1.03 7.41
C GLY A 264 17.70 -1.58 6.12
N ARG A 265 17.15 -2.71 5.68
CA ARG A 265 17.38 -3.33 4.38
C ARG A 265 16.03 -3.65 3.75
N SER A 266 15.86 -3.30 2.48
CA SER A 266 14.71 -3.69 1.65
C SER A 266 15.19 -4.59 0.51
N ASP A 267 14.56 -5.74 0.31
CA ASP A 267 14.69 -6.59 -0.87
C ASP A 267 13.32 -6.64 -1.57
N ASP A 268 13.24 -6.09 -2.79
CA ASP A 268 11.98 -5.74 -3.47
C ASP A 268 11.95 -6.26 -4.92
N VAL A 269 10.96 -7.10 -5.24
CA VAL A 269 10.83 -7.76 -6.55
C VAL A 269 9.43 -7.55 -7.13
N ILE A 270 9.34 -6.73 -8.18
CA ILE A 270 8.13 -6.53 -8.99
C ILE A 270 8.21 -7.39 -10.25
N LYS A 271 7.10 -8.03 -10.63
CA LYS A 271 6.91 -8.79 -11.87
C LYS A 271 5.55 -8.48 -12.47
N ILE A 272 5.48 -8.31 -13.79
CA ILE A 272 4.22 -8.05 -14.50
C ILE A 272 4.20 -8.86 -15.80
N GLY A 273 3.14 -9.63 -16.02
CA GLY A 273 2.99 -10.46 -17.23
C GLY A 273 2.79 -9.61 -18.49
N ILE A 274 1.95 -8.58 -18.40
CA ILE A 274 1.68 -7.63 -19.49
C ILE A 274 1.58 -6.21 -18.93
N VAL A 275 2.22 -5.24 -19.60
CA VAL A 275 1.88 -3.81 -19.52
C VAL A 275 1.56 -3.35 -20.93
N ALA A 276 0.35 -2.86 -21.18
CA ALA A 276 -0.02 -2.26 -22.46
C ALA A 276 -0.51 -0.82 -22.25
N VAL A 277 -0.06 0.06 -23.14
CA VAL A 277 -0.46 1.48 -23.21
C VAL A 277 -0.97 1.72 -24.64
N ASP A 278 -2.28 1.98 -24.74
CA ASP A 278 -3.07 1.98 -25.98
C ASP A 278 -2.84 0.75 -26.86
N LYS A 279 -1.91 0.84 -27.83
CA LYS A 279 -1.58 -0.23 -28.79
C LYS A 279 -0.23 -0.89 -28.52
N VAL A 280 0.64 -0.26 -27.73
CA VAL A 280 2.00 -0.76 -27.48
C VAL A 280 1.96 -1.67 -26.26
N LYS A 281 2.43 -2.91 -26.46
CA LYS A 281 2.37 -3.98 -25.46
C LYS A 281 3.78 -4.43 -25.10
N TYR A 282 4.10 -4.35 -23.82
CA TYR A 282 5.25 -4.98 -23.19
C TYR A 282 4.84 -6.24 -22.41
N THR A 283 5.77 -7.17 -22.28
CA THR A 283 5.59 -8.43 -21.52
C THR A 283 6.82 -8.76 -20.69
N ASP A 284 6.69 -9.71 -19.77
CA ASP A 284 7.78 -10.20 -18.91
C ASP A 284 8.55 -9.07 -18.20
N PHE A 285 7.82 -8.09 -17.65
CA PHE A 285 8.42 -7.05 -16.83
C PHE A 285 8.95 -7.67 -15.53
N VAL A 286 10.19 -7.35 -15.18
CA VAL A 286 10.83 -7.70 -13.91
C VAL A 286 11.60 -6.48 -13.41
N PHE A 287 11.49 -6.19 -12.12
CA PHE A 287 12.33 -5.24 -11.40
C PHE A 287 12.72 -5.88 -10.07
N ASP A 288 13.96 -6.34 -9.97
CA ASP A 288 14.60 -6.86 -8.76
C ASP A 288 15.57 -5.80 -8.22
N SER A 289 15.28 -5.29 -7.03
CA SER A 289 16.01 -4.20 -6.40
C SER A 289 16.26 -4.44 -4.91
N LYS A 290 17.35 -3.88 -4.41
CA LYS A 290 17.83 -4.07 -3.03
C LYS A 290 18.36 -2.74 -2.51
N ILE A 291 17.87 -2.30 -1.36
CA ILE A 291 18.29 -1.05 -0.70
C ILE A 291 18.86 -1.44 0.67
N ALA A 292 20.02 -0.90 1.04
CA ALA A 292 20.67 -1.22 2.31
C ALA A 292 21.23 0.02 3.03
N ASN A 293 21.44 -0.13 4.34
CA ASN A 293 21.89 0.91 5.27
C ASN A 293 20.93 2.10 5.39
N ILE A 294 19.62 1.82 5.30
CA ILE A 294 18.55 2.81 5.51
C ILE A 294 18.58 3.23 6.99
N ASN A 295 18.80 4.51 7.30
CA ASN A 295 18.86 4.99 8.70
C ASN A 295 17.44 5.08 9.31
N VAL A 296 17.00 4.03 10.02
CA VAL A 296 15.61 3.90 10.47
C VAL A 296 15.22 4.93 11.54
N PRO A 297 16.02 5.23 12.59
CA PRO A 297 15.69 6.27 13.57
C PRO A 297 15.48 7.64 12.93
N VAL A 298 16.25 7.98 11.89
CA VAL A 298 16.09 9.25 11.17
C VAL A 298 14.81 9.28 10.35
N LEU A 299 14.51 8.20 9.59
CA LEU A 299 13.27 8.14 8.82
C LEU A 299 12.02 8.12 9.73
N ASN A 300 12.05 7.39 10.85
CA ASN A 300 10.95 7.40 11.81
C ASN A 300 10.71 8.80 12.40
N ASN A 301 11.77 9.54 12.77
CA ASN A 301 11.66 10.95 13.22
C ASN A 301 11.06 11.87 12.13
N VAL A 302 11.38 11.65 10.85
CA VAL A 302 10.74 12.37 9.73
C VAL A 302 9.26 12.00 9.63
N LEU A 303 8.91 10.71 9.71
CA LEU A 303 7.54 10.21 9.61
C LEU A 303 6.68 10.69 10.80
N ASP A 304 7.19 10.62 12.03
CA ASP A 304 6.57 11.16 13.24
C ASP A 304 6.26 12.67 13.08
N LYS A 305 7.18 13.45 12.50
CA LYS A 305 6.94 14.89 12.20
C LYS A 305 5.87 15.09 11.12
N LEU A 306 5.87 14.29 10.05
CA LEU A 306 4.88 14.38 8.98
C LEU A 306 3.46 14.00 9.45
N ASN A 307 3.32 13.01 10.33
CA ASN A 307 2.02 12.63 10.90
C ASN A 307 1.35 13.77 11.70
N ASN A 308 2.13 14.73 12.20
CA ASN A 308 1.65 15.88 12.99
C ASN A 308 1.25 17.11 12.13
N LEU A 309 1.15 16.96 10.81
CA LEU A 309 0.78 18.04 9.88
C LEU A 309 -0.70 18.44 9.87
N ASN A 310 -1.59 17.68 10.50
CA ASN A 310 -3.06 17.85 10.36
C ASN A 310 -3.66 19.10 11.07
N ASN A 311 -2.85 19.99 11.63
CA ASN A 311 -3.29 21.29 12.17
C ASN A 311 -2.95 22.41 11.16
N GLU A 312 -3.94 23.18 10.73
CA GLU A 312 -3.80 24.16 9.62
C GLU A 312 -2.78 25.29 9.86
N GLU A 313 -2.37 25.51 11.11
CA GLU A 313 -1.35 26.50 11.50
C GLU A 313 0.09 26.08 11.11
N ASN A 314 0.32 24.80 10.78
CA ASN A 314 1.66 24.19 10.81
C ASN A 314 2.45 24.20 9.48
N TYR A 315 2.24 25.21 8.62
CA TYR A 315 2.96 25.36 7.33
C TYR A 315 4.51 25.36 7.46
N ASN A 316 5.04 25.70 8.64
CA ASN A 316 6.48 25.69 8.92
C ASN A 316 7.07 24.32 9.31
N VAL A 317 6.29 23.22 9.40
CA VAL A 317 6.84 21.91 9.81
C VAL A 317 7.90 21.39 8.83
N LEU A 318 7.78 21.68 7.53
CA LEU A 318 8.83 21.38 6.55
C LEU A 318 10.11 22.20 6.76
N ALA A 319 10.02 23.43 7.30
CA ALA A 319 11.19 24.20 7.75
C ALA A 319 11.74 23.72 9.10
N GLY A 320 10.91 23.03 9.91
CA GLY A 320 11.30 22.28 11.10
C GLY A 320 11.92 20.89 10.82
N LEU A 321 12.00 20.50 9.55
CA LEU A 321 12.87 19.43 9.06
C LEU A 321 14.18 20.07 8.63
N ASN A 322 15.23 19.91 9.44
CA ASN A 322 16.59 20.28 9.07
C ASN A 322 17.10 19.29 8.00
N PHE A 323 16.68 19.49 6.75
CA PHE A 323 16.91 18.54 5.67
C PHE A 323 18.39 18.25 5.44
N ASP A 324 19.27 19.25 5.59
CA ASP A 324 20.73 19.06 5.49
C ASP A 324 21.24 18.07 6.54
N GLU A 325 20.80 18.21 7.79
CA GLU A 325 21.17 17.31 8.89
C GLU A 325 20.52 15.91 8.78
N ILE A 326 19.34 15.81 8.17
CA ILE A 326 18.68 14.54 7.88
C ILE A 326 19.44 13.80 6.77
N ILE A 327 19.81 14.51 5.70
CA ILE A 327 20.59 14.00 4.57
C ILE A 327 21.97 13.55 5.07
N ASP A 328 22.69 14.36 5.84
CA ASP A 328 23.97 14.01 6.46
C ASP A 328 23.90 12.71 7.27
N GLN A 329 22.87 12.56 8.12
CA GLN A 329 22.71 11.37 8.96
C GLN A 329 22.31 10.12 8.18
N ILE A 330 21.63 10.26 7.03
CA ILE A 330 21.36 9.14 6.12
C ILE A 330 22.66 8.73 5.42
N LEU A 331 23.40 9.69 4.85
CA LEU A 331 24.61 9.46 4.06
C LEU A 331 25.77 8.86 4.89
N GLU A 332 25.93 9.27 6.14
CA GLU A 332 26.93 8.73 7.07
C GLU A 332 26.79 7.22 7.29
N LYS A 333 25.59 6.63 7.09
CA LYS A 333 25.38 5.18 7.22
C LYS A 333 25.80 4.39 5.99
N ASN A 334 26.29 5.06 4.95
CA ASN A 334 26.71 4.50 3.66
C ASN A 334 25.53 3.85 2.91
N PRO A 335 24.48 4.62 2.57
CA PRO A 335 23.29 4.11 1.91
C PRO A 335 23.63 3.57 0.52
N SER A 336 23.00 2.46 0.15
CA SER A 336 23.20 1.82 -1.16
C SER A 336 21.89 1.33 -1.76
N ILE A 337 21.80 1.38 -3.09
CA ILE A 337 20.72 0.86 -3.92
C ILE A 337 21.31 0.08 -5.08
N LYS A 338 20.82 -1.15 -5.26
CA LYS A 338 21.19 -2.03 -6.35
C LYS A 338 19.94 -2.50 -7.08
N ILE A 339 19.92 -2.33 -8.39
CA ILE A 339 18.95 -2.92 -9.30
C ILE A 339 19.66 -4.12 -9.94
N ASP A 340 19.42 -5.32 -9.43
CA ASP A 340 20.02 -6.55 -9.94
C ASP A 340 19.49 -6.88 -11.35
N THR A 341 18.22 -6.58 -11.63
CA THR A 341 17.64 -6.59 -12.98
C THR A 341 16.39 -5.73 -13.04
N LEU A 342 16.40 -4.72 -13.91
CA LEU A 342 15.20 -4.19 -14.55
C LEU A 342 15.15 -4.78 -15.97
N SER A 343 14.05 -5.43 -16.35
CA SER A 343 13.87 -5.91 -17.73
C SER A 343 12.41 -5.89 -18.15
N LEU A 344 12.18 -5.67 -19.45
CA LEU A 344 10.87 -5.82 -20.09
C LEU A 344 11.05 -6.18 -21.56
N LYS A 345 10.08 -6.87 -22.16
CA LYS A 345 10.11 -7.27 -23.57
C LYS A 345 9.08 -6.55 -24.41
N LYS A 346 9.37 -6.40 -25.70
CA LYS A 346 8.42 -6.09 -26.77
C LYS A 346 8.57 -7.15 -27.86
N GLY A 347 7.64 -8.10 -27.91
CA GLY A 347 7.82 -9.33 -28.68
C GLY A 347 9.06 -10.10 -28.19
N ASP A 348 9.90 -10.54 -29.12
CA ASP A 348 11.14 -11.27 -28.80
C ASP A 348 12.31 -10.38 -28.33
N LYS A 349 12.18 -9.05 -28.40
CA LYS A 349 13.24 -8.11 -28.01
C LYS A 349 13.09 -7.70 -26.56
N ALA A 350 14.20 -7.63 -25.81
CA ALA A 350 14.21 -7.15 -24.42
C ALA A 350 14.98 -5.84 -24.28
N LEU A 351 14.49 -4.96 -23.39
CA LEU A 351 15.32 -4.00 -22.67
C LEU A 351 15.75 -4.65 -21.35
N LYS A 352 17.01 -4.44 -20.98
CA LYS A 352 17.60 -4.83 -19.69
C LYS A 352 18.45 -3.69 -19.15
N LEU A 353 18.33 -3.42 -17.86
CA LEU A 353 19.16 -2.49 -17.11
C LEU A 353 19.59 -3.14 -15.79
N ASN A 354 20.83 -2.90 -15.39
CA ASN A 354 21.27 -3.06 -14.01
C ASN A 354 21.95 -1.77 -13.53
N LEU A 355 21.97 -1.57 -12.21
CA LEU A 355 22.55 -0.41 -11.57
C LEU A 355 23.03 -0.81 -10.16
N ASP A 356 24.18 -0.28 -9.76
CA ASP A 356 24.72 -0.37 -8.42
C ASP A 356 25.21 1.03 -8.03
N ALA A 357 24.61 1.63 -7.01
CA ALA A 357 24.94 2.96 -6.53
C ALA A 357 24.95 3.02 -4.99
N ALA A 358 25.98 3.65 -4.45
CA ALA A 358 26.18 3.80 -3.01
C ALA A 358 26.99 5.07 -2.71
N VAL A 359 26.76 5.68 -1.56
CA VAL A 359 27.63 6.71 -1.00
C VAL A 359 28.47 6.06 0.10
N ASN A 360 29.80 6.21 0.06
CA ASN A 360 30.71 5.51 0.98
C ASN A 360 31.72 6.47 1.64
N GLY A 361 31.77 6.50 2.97
CA GLY A 361 32.71 7.30 3.74
C GLY A 361 32.35 8.79 3.86
N PHE A 362 31.07 9.14 3.72
CA PHE A 362 30.55 10.47 4.08
C PHE A 362 30.56 10.65 5.60
N LYS A 363 30.63 11.90 6.09
CA LYS A 363 30.67 12.24 7.53
C LYS A 363 29.77 13.41 7.82
N LYS A 364 29.00 13.37 8.92
CA LYS A 364 28.18 14.51 9.33
C LYS A 364 29.02 15.78 9.51
N GLY A 365 28.58 16.90 8.95
CA GLY A 365 29.26 18.20 9.00
C GLY A 365 30.34 18.42 7.93
N THR A 366 30.55 17.49 6.99
CA THR A 366 31.30 17.80 5.76
C THR A 366 30.47 18.66 4.79
N ASN A 367 31.11 19.30 3.83
CA ASN A 367 30.38 20.02 2.77
C ASN A 367 29.59 19.01 1.93
N GLN A 368 28.29 19.23 1.67
CA GLN A 368 27.47 18.32 0.86
C GLN A 368 28.03 18.04 -0.54
N SER A 369 28.85 18.93 -1.10
CA SER A 369 29.58 18.66 -2.36
C SER A 369 30.64 17.55 -2.27
N GLU A 370 31.00 17.09 -1.07
CA GLU A 370 31.77 15.87 -0.85
C GLU A 370 30.98 14.60 -1.14
N ILE A 371 29.63 14.65 -1.25
CA ILE A 371 28.82 13.49 -1.70
C ILE A 371 29.35 13.00 -3.05
N PHE A 372 29.72 13.91 -3.95
CA PHE A 372 30.33 13.61 -5.23
C PHE A 372 31.71 12.95 -5.11
N ASP A 373 32.47 13.20 -4.03
CA ASP A 373 33.75 12.53 -3.76
C ASP A 373 33.56 11.17 -3.07
N LYS A 374 32.35 10.87 -2.56
CA LYS A 374 31.98 9.60 -1.89
C LYS A 374 31.05 8.72 -2.73
N LEU A 375 30.53 9.23 -3.85
CA LEU A 375 29.58 8.52 -4.71
C LEU A 375 30.30 7.45 -5.52
N SER A 376 29.83 6.22 -5.38
CA SER A 376 30.02 5.14 -6.34
C SER A 376 28.70 4.93 -7.09
N LEU A 377 28.73 4.96 -8.41
CA LEU A 377 27.60 4.57 -9.26
C LEU A 377 28.13 3.86 -10.51
N SER A 378 27.49 2.76 -10.88
CA SER A 378 27.77 2.04 -12.12
C SER A 378 26.54 1.27 -12.59
N GLY A 379 26.50 0.91 -13.86
CA GLY A 379 25.44 0.07 -14.41
C GLY A 379 25.59 -0.15 -15.91
N LYS A 380 24.65 -0.89 -16.47
CA LYS A 380 24.57 -1.19 -17.89
C LYS A 380 23.12 -1.14 -18.34
N ILE A 381 22.88 -0.51 -19.48
CA ILE A 381 21.64 -0.66 -20.24
C ILE A 381 21.93 -1.40 -21.55
N SER A 382 21.01 -2.27 -21.96
CA SER A 382 21.06 -2.98 -23.23
C SER A 382 19.66 -3.23 -23.77
N VAL A 383 19.46 -3.00 -25.07
CA VAL A 383 18.20 -3.25 -25.79
C VAL A 383 18.50 -4.14 -26.99
N ASP A 384 17.74 -5.19 -27.20
CA ASP A 384 17.93 -6.15 -28.31
C ASP A 384 17.51 -5.57 -29.70
N GLU A 385 17.24 -4.27 -29.79
CA GLU A 385 17.04 -3.46 -31.00
C GLU A 385 17.38 -1.98 -30.68
N SER A 386 17.09 -1.04 -31.59
CA SER A 386 17.12 0.40 -31.30
C SER A 386 16.06 0.80 -30.27
N LEU A 387 16.35 1.86 -29.51
CA LEU A 387 15.45 2.47 -28.53
C LEU A 387 14.19 3.01 -29.22
N ALA A 388 14.32 3.63 -30.40
CA ALA A 388 13.18 4.13 -31.16
C ALA A 388 12.21 3.01 -31.56
N ASN A 389 12.72 1.88 -32.07
CA ASN A 389 11.89 0.72 -32.42
C ASN A 389 11.34 0.03 -31.16
N PHE A 390 12.07 0.05 -30.05
CA PHE A 390 11.60 -0.53 -28.79
C PHE A 390 10.44 0.27 -28.19
N PHE A 391 10.60 1.59 -28.04
CA PHE A 391 9.58 2.45 -27.42
C PHE A 391 8.42 2.84 -28.37
N ASP A 392 8.61 2.74 -29.69
CA ASP A 392 7.57 3.01 -30.69
C ASP A 392 7.02 4.45 -30.61
N THR A 393 5.80 4.67 -31.11
CA THR A 393 5.03 5.90 -30.94
C THR A 393 4.72 6.31 -29.50
N LEU A 394 5.21 5.62 -28.45
CA LEU A 394 5.05 6.11 -27.07
C LEU A 394 6.01 7.26 -26.74
N VAL A 395 7.20 7.29 -27.35
CA VAL A 395 8.21 8.33 -27.14
C VAL A 395 8.88 8.67 -28.49
N PRO A 396 8.15 9.30 -29.43
CA PRO A 396 8.65 9.56 -30.78
C PRO A 396 9.92 10.42 -30.83
N GLU A 397 10.20 11.19 -29.77
CA GLU A 397 11.42 11.99 -29.58
C GLU A 397 12.68 11.11 -29.63
N VAL A 398 12.60 9.85 -29.18
CA VAL A 398 13.73 8.91 -29.16
C VAL A 398 14.32 8.71 -30.55
N ALA A 399 13.49 8.67 -31.60
CA ALA A 399 13.95 8.51 -32.98
C ALA A 399 14.84 9.66 -33.49
N PHE A 400 14.71 10.85 -32.91
CA PHE A 400 15.52 12.03 -33.25
C PHE A 400 16.79 12.14 -32.39
N VAL A 401 16.74 11.68 -31.14
CA VAL A 401 17.83 11.82 -30.16
C VAL A 401 18.80 10.64 -30.19
N GLU A 402 18.32 9.42 -30.50
CA GLU A 402 19.12 8.19 -30.52
C GLU A 402 20.35 8.24 -31.46
N PRO A 403 20.26 8.70 -32.73
CA PRO A 403 21.43 8.80 -33.60
C PRO A 403 22.49 9.77 -33.06
N THR A 404 22.07 10.83 -32.36
CA THR A 404 22.95 11.80 -31.70
C THR A 404 23.65 11.17 -30.50
N LEU A 405 22.93 10.36 -29.70
CA LEU A 405 23.52 9.66 -28.55
C LEU A 405 24.47 8.52 -28.96
N ILE A 406 24.22 7.84 -30.08
CA ILE A 406 25.16 6.85 -30.65
C ILE A 406 26.41 7.55 -31.20
N SER A 407 26.25 8.58 -32.04
CA SER A 407 27.38 9.28 -32.67
C SER A 407 28.24 10.07 -31.68
N ALA A 408 27.65 10.63 -30.63
CA ALA A 408 28.39 11.24 -29.52
C ALA A 408 29.01 10.20 -28.55
N GLY A 409 28.69 8.91 -28.68
CA GLY A 409 29.31 7.81 -27.93
C GLY A 409 28.66 7.44 -26.59
N TYR A 410 27.50 8.02 -26.26
CA TYR A 410 26.70 7.62 -25.08
C TYR A 410 26.12 6.21 -25.25
N PHE A 411 25.82 5.81 -26.49
CA PHE A 411 25.45 4.43 -26.85
C PHE A 411 26.47 3.82 -27.82
N LYS A 412 26.55 2.48 -27.80
CA LYS A 412 27.12 1.65 -28.86
C LYS A 412 25.99 0.96 -29.61
N GLU A 413 26.14 0.81 -30.92
CA GLU A 413 25.33 -0.13 -31.70
C GLU A 413 26.17 -1.38 -32.00
N GLU A 414 25.69 -2.55 -31.58
CA GLU A 414 26.34 -3.86 -31.76
C GLU A 414 25.28 -4.85 -32.29
N ASP A 415 25.39 -5.33 -33.53
CA ASP A 415 24.40 -6.21 -34.19
C ASP A 415 22.94 -5.71 -34.10
N LYS A 416 22.73 -4.40 -34.35
CA LYS A 416 21.47 -3.64 -34.18
C LYS A 416 20.96 -3.52 -32.74
N LYS A 417 21.73 -3.96 -31.74
CA LYS A 417 21.43 -3.78 -30.32
C LYS A 417 22.03 -2.48 -29.83
N VAL A 418 21.30 -1.77 -28.97
CA VAL A 418 21.79 -0.56 -28.33
C VAL A 418 22.28 -0.88 -26.93
N ILE A 419 23.53 -0.56 -26.64
CA ILE A 419 24.21 -0.90 -25.39
C ILE A 419 24.92 0.33 -24.83
N SER A 420 24.86 0.53 -23.52
CA SER A 420 25.80 1.43 -22.82
C SER A 420 26.17 0.90 -21.45
N ASP A 421 27.47 0.94 -21.17
CA ASP A 421 28.03 0.75 -19.84
C ASP A 421 28.30 2.13 -19.25
N PHE A 422 27.77 2.46 -18.06
CA PHE A 422 27.97 3.76 -17.42
C PHE A 422 28.59 3.62 -16.05
N LYS A 423 29.53 4.52 -15.71
CA LYS A 423 30.18 4.55 -14.40
C LYS A 423 30.56 5.96 -13.98
N TYR A 424 30.28 6.30 -12.73
CA TYR A 424 30.70 7.57 -12.14
C TYR A 424 32.21 7.63 -11.88
N ASP A 425 32.80 8.78 -12.22
CA ASP A 425 34.21 9.11 -12.04
C ASP A 425 34.33 10.28 -11.04
N PRO A 426 34.67 10.01 -9.76
CA PRO A 426 34.80 11.05 -8.74
C PRO A 426 35.85 12.12 -9.06
N SER A 427 36.89 11.80 -9.85
CA SER A 427 37.91 12.78 -10.23
C SER A 427 37.43 13.78 -11.29
N LYS A 428 36.37 13.45 -12.03
CA LYS A 428 35.66 14.37 -12.95
C LYS A 428 34.33 14.88 -12.40
N LYS A 429 33.86 14.28 -11.30
CA LYS A 429 32.52 14.44 -10.72
C LYS A 429 31.39 14.19 -11.73
N ASP A 430 31.58 13.22 -12.62
CA ASP A 430 30.71 12.99 -13.79
C ASP A 430 30.41 11.50 -14.03
N ILE A 431 29.29 11.19 -14.71
CA ILE A 431 28.94 9.84 -15.16
C ILE A 431 29.55 9.62 -16.55
N ILE A 432 30.50 8.68 -16.63
CA ILE A 432 31.20 8.32 -17.86
C ILE A 432 30.52 7.13 -18.54
N PHE A 433 29.96 7.38 -19.72
CA PHE A 433 29.41 6.37 -20.61
C PHE A 433 30.51 5.76 -21.49
N ASN A 434 30.44 4.44 -21.65
CA ASN A 434 31.32 3.60 -22.46
C ASN A 434 32.83 3.78 -22.21
N GLY A 435 33.19 4.30 -21.03
CA GLY A 435 34.56 4.66 -20.66
C GLY A 435 35.14 5.85 -21.44
N LYS A 436 34.31 6.62 -22.15
CA LYS A 436 34.73 7.65 -23.12
C LYS A 436 34.09 9.02 -22.92
N VAL A 437 32.80 9.08 -22.59
CA VAL A 437 31.99 10.31 -22.73
C VAL A 437 31.33 10.67 -21.40
N GLY A 438 31.53 11.90 -20.92
CA GLY A 438 30.92 12.39 -19.68
C GLY A 438 29.52 12.95 -19.88
N LEU A 439 28.61 12.77 -18.92
CA LEU A 439 27.25 13.30 -18.95
C LEU A 439 27.22 14.83 -19.01
N GLN A 440 28.20 15.51 -18.39
CA GLN A 440 28.29 16.98 -18.44
C GLN A 440 28.42 17.49 -19.89
N ASN A 441 29.09 16.74 -20.78
CA ASN A 441 29.21 17.09 -22.19
C ASN A 441 27.87 17.09 -22.94
N PHE A 442 26.84 16.39 -22.44
CA PHE A 442 25.50 16.41 -23.02
C PHE A 442 24.83 17.76 -22.76
N PHE A 443 24.90 18.24 -21.52
CA PHE A 443 24.29 19.50 -21.10
C PHE A 443 25.09 20.74 -21.53
N MET A 444 26.38 20.61 -21.81
CA MET A 444 27.24 21.69 -22.34
C MET A 444 27.32 21.72 -23.88
N GLY A 445 26.59 20.82 -24.57
CA GLY A 445 26.63 20.65 -26.02
C GLY A 445 25.40 21.13 -26.80
N PHE A 446 24.47 21.84 -26.14
CA PHE A 446 23.24 22.42 -26.71
C PHE A 446 23.18 23.93 -26.50
#